data_AF-A0A8T4DJN6-F1
#
_entry.id   AF-A0A8T4DJN6-F1
#
_cell.length_a   1.000
_cell.length_b   1.000
_cell.length_c   1.000
_cell.angle_alpha   90.00
_cell.angle_beta   90.00
_cell.angle_gamma   90.00
#
_symmetry.space_group_name_H-M   'P 1'
#
loop_
_entity.id
_entity.type
_entity.pdbx_description
1 polymer ?
#
loop_
_entity_poly.entity_id
_entity_poly.type
_entity_poly.pdbx_seq_one_letter_code
_entity_poly.pdbx_strand_id
1 'polypeptide(L)'
;MSYKKDSSLYYSLDHLAKPEEILSKGADDCDGKAVLICMMLLKRGYDAYVVMGTEHTWVEVNYLDRFVYIAHIECENPVLISEERLPAVRSTYAIFNMAEINWKPLGLIIQGAMIFFYTFLVLLLAQTIYVNRLHEAPINYISEIFGYFRYIMYMIIMIFLVWVFILLLVNYLFTIQ
;
A
#
# COMPACT_ATOMS: atom_id res chain seq x y z
N MET A 1 -18.73 -12.81 -9.61
CA MET A 1 -18.29 -12.46 -8.24
C MET A 1 -18.44 -10.97 -8.06
N SER A 2 -19.13 -10.51 -7.01
CA SER A 2 -19.41 -9.07 -6.82
C SER A 2 -18.18 -8.30 -6.34
N TYR A 3 -18.09 -7.00 -6.67
CA TYR A 3 -17.02 -6.13 -6.15
C TYR A 3 -17.48 -5.52 -4.82
N LYS A 4 -16.71 -5.72 -3.74
CA LYS A 4 -16.99 -5.12 -2.42
C LYS A 4 -15.69 -4.82 -1.69
N LYS A 5 -15.58 -3.60 -1.16
CA LYS A 5 -14.44 -3.15 -0.36
C LYS A 5 -14.34 -3.90 0.96
N ASP A 6 -13.12 -4.11 1.44
CA ASP A 6 -12.83 -4.80 2.70
C ASP A 6 -13.55 -4.23 3.91
N SER A 7 -13.64 -2.90 3.99
CA SER A 7 -14.35 -2.21 5.07
C SER A 7 -15.81 -2.64 5.20
N SER A 8 -16.44 -3.04 4.09
CA SER A 8 -17.83 -3.51 4.06
C SER A 8 -17.97 -5.03 4.24
N LEU A 9 -16.94 -5.79 3.91
CA LEU A 9 -17.00 -7.25 3.81
C LEU A 9 -16.33 -7.99 4.97
N TYR A 10 -15.19 -7.46 5.41
CA TYR A 10 -14.30 -8.00 6.44
C TYR A 10 -14.14 -7.06 7.65
N TYR A 11 -14.68 -5.84 7.58
CA TYR A 11 -14.54 -4.81 8.62
C TYR A 11 -13.07 -4.44 8.89
N SER A 12 -12.22 -4.53 7.87
CA SER A 12 -10.82 -4.12 7.88
C SER A 12 -10.61 -2.93 6.95
N LEU A 13 -9.53 -2.17 7.16
CA LEU A 13 -9.09 -1.16 6.21
C LEU A 13 -8.54 -1.78 4.93
N ASP A 14 -7.84 -2.90 5.07
CA ASP A 14 -7.19 -3.67 4.00
C ASP A 14 -7.07 -5.12 4.53
N HIS A 15 -7.62 -6.11 3.84
CA HIS A 15 -7.71 -7.50 4.25
C HIS A 15 -7.37 -8.44 3.10
N LEU A 16 -6.15 -8.98 3.15
CA LEU A 16 -5.68 -10.00 2.21
C LEU A 16 -6.39 -11.34 2.46
N ALA A 17 -7.57 -11.50 1.88
CA ALA A 17 -8.41 -12.68 2.03
C ALA A 17 -7.80 -13.94 1.39
N LYS A 18 -8.00 -15.09 2.02
CA LYS A 18 -7.64 -16.38 1.44
C LYS A 18 -8.64 -16.81 0.38
N PRO A 19 -8.24 -17.57 -0.66
CA PRO A 19 -9.13 -18.04 -1.71
C PRO A 19 -10.42 -18.69 -1.20
N GLU A 20 -10.35 -19.49 -0.13
CA GLU A 20 -11.52 -20.13 0.47
C GLU A 20 -12.49 -19.11 1.08
N GLU A 21 -11.96 -18.05 1.71
CA GLU A 21 -12.74 -16.96 2.29
C GLU A 21 -13.45 -16.16 1.19
N ILE A 22 -12.72 -15.83 0.13
CA ILE A 22 -13.22 -15.14 -1.06
C ILE A 22 -14.38 -15.92 -1.70
N LEU A 23 -14.17 -17.22 -1.92
CA LEU A 23 -15.18 -18.11 -2.50
C LEU A 23 -16.40 -18.25 -1.58
N SER A 24 -16.20 -18.30 -0.26
CA SER A 24 -17.32 -18.39 0.70
C SER A 24 -18.18 -17.11 0.73
N LYS A 25 -17.57 -15.94 0.55
CA LYS A 25 -18.25 -14.64 0.55
C LYS A 25 -18.88 -14.30 -0.81
N GLY A 26 -18.33 -14.84 -1.90
CA GLY A 26 -18.78 -14.56 -3.27
C GLY A 26 -18.53 -13.11 -3.72
N ALA A 27 -17.71 -12.38 -2.96
CA ALA A 27 -17.43 -10.96 -3.13
C ALA A 27 -16.02 -10.68 -2.60
N ASP A 28 -15.35 -9.70 -3.22
CA ASP A 28 -14.09 -9.12 -2.75
C ASP A 28 -13.77 -7.88 -3.58
N ASP A 29 -12.70 -7.14 -3.26
CA ASP A 29 -12.22 -6.03 -4.06
C ASP A 29 -11.19 -6.45 -5.13
N CYS A 30 -10.29 -5.55 -5.51
CA CYS A 30 -9.34 -5.78 -6.60
C CYS A 30 -8.29 -6.84 -6.29
N ASP A 31 -7.85 -6.96 -5.04
CA ASP A 31 -6.76 -7.86 -4.65
C ASP A 31 -7.20 -9.32 -4.59
N GLY A 32 -8.28 -9.64 -3.89
CA GLY A 32 -8.80 -11.00 -3.78
C GLY A 32 -9.26 -11.55 -5.13
N LYS A 33 -9.86 -10.70 -5.98
CA LYS A 33 -10.20 -11.09 -7.35
C LYS A 33 -8.96 -11.38 -8.20
N ALA A 34 -7.90 -10.56 -8.09
CA ALA A 34 -6.65 -10.81 -8.79
C ALA A 34 -6.00 -12.12 -8.31
N VAL A 35 -6.02 -12.41 -7.00
CA VAL A 35 -5.54 -13.68 -6.45
C VAL A 35 -6.31 -14.86 -7.07
N LEU A 36 -7.64 -14.81 -7.11
CA LEU A 36 -8.44 -15.89 -7.70
C LEU A 36 -8.15 -16.08 -9.19
N ILE A 37 -8.06 -15.00 -9.98
CA ILE A 37 -7.72 -15.09 -11.41
C ILE A 37 -6.35 -15.74 -11.58
N CYS A 38 -5.35 -15.25 -10.85
CA CYS A 38 -3.99 -15.76 -10.92
C CYS A 38 -3.95 -17.26 -10.61
N MET A 39 -4.62 -17.70 -9.53
CA MET A 39 -4.73 -19.12 -9.20
C MET A 39 -5.39 -19.95 -10.30
N MET A 40 -6.44 -19.44 -10.95
CA MET A 40 -7.11 -20.15 -12.04
C MET A 40 -6.21 -20.27 -13.28
N LEU A 41 -5.42 -19.25 -13.58
CA LEU A 41 -4.47 -19.25 -14.69
C LEU A 41 -3.30 -20.20 -14.43
N LEU A 42 -2.72 -20.14 -13.22
CA LEU A 42 -1.68 -21.07 -12.77
C LEU A 42 -2.16 -22.52 -12.83
N LYS A 43 -3.39 -22.81 -12.36
CA LYS A 43 -3.99 -24.16 -12.47
C LYS A 43 -4.19 -24.64 -13.91
N ARG A 44 -4.28 -23.72 -14.87
CA ARG A 44 -4.37 -24.03 -16.30
C ARG A 44 -3.00 -24.12 -16.99
N GLY A 45 -1.90 -23.94 -16.25
CA GLY A 45 -0.54 -24.01 -16.77
C GLY A 45 -0.05 -22.73 -17.40
N TYR A 46 -0.72 -21.60 -17.18
CA TYR A 46 -0.21 -20.29 -17.59
C TYR A 46 0.75 -19.74 -16.55
N ASP A 47 1.79 -19.05 -17.02
CA ASP A 47 2.71 -18.31 -16.16
C ASP A 47 2.08 -16.95 -15.82
N ALA A 48 1.49 -16.86 -14.62
CA ALA A 48 0.70 -15.71 -14.17
C ALA A 48 1.15 -15.19 -12.81
N TYR A 49 1.06 -13.87 -12.63
CA TYR A 49 1.52 -13.14 -11.45
C TYR A 49 0.46 -12.14 -11.00
N VAL A 50 0.22 -12.07 -9.70
CA VAL A 50 -0.50 -10.96 -9.08
C VAL A 50 0.45 -9.79 -8.94
N VAL A 51 -0.02 -8.61 -9.32
CA VAL A 51 0.75 -7.38 -9.28
C VAL A 51 0.01 -6.34 -8.45
N MET A 52 0.66 -5.87 -7.39
CA MET A 52 0.14 -4.85 -6.49
C MET A 52 0.73 -3.47 -6.83
N GLY A 53 -0.16 -2.55 -7.20
CA GLY A 53 0.12 -1.13 -7.41
C GLY A 53 -0.48 -0.25 -6.32
N THR A 54 -0.42 1.07 -6.51
CA THR A 54 -0.78 2.07 -5.48
C THR A 54 -2.26 2.18 -5.21
N GLU A 55 -3.06 1.94 -6.23
CA GLU A 55 -4.50 2.11 -6.17
C GLU A 55 -5.25 0.86 -6.67
N HIS A 56 -4.50 -0.15 -7.12
CA HIS A 56 -5.09 -1.30 -7.77
C HIS A 56 -4.18 -2.53 -7.77
N THR A 57 -4.81 -3.69 -7.77
CA THR A 57 -4.17 -5.00 -7.94
C THR A 57 -4.68 -5.67 -9.22
N TRP A 58 -3.79 -6.17 -10.05
CA TRP A 58 -4.10 -6.84 -11.32
C TRP A 58 -3.29 -8.12 -11.50
N VAL A 59 -3.55 -8.84 -12.59
CA VAL A 59 -2.80 -10.04 -12.98
C VAL A 59 -2.05 -9.80 -14.28
N GLU A 60 -0.79 -10.19 -14.32
CA GLU A 60 0.03 -10.26 -15.53
C GLU A 60 0.22 -11.73 -15.91
N VAL A 61 -0.07 -12.10 -17.15
CA VAL A 61 0.12 -13.47 -17.66
C VAL A 61 0.98 -13.45 -18.91
N ASN A 62 1.96 -14.34 -18.96
CA ASN A 62 2.76 -14.56 -20.16
C ASN A 62 2.04 -15.56 -21.08
N TYR A 63 1.67 -15.11 -22.27
CA TYR A 63 1.00 -15.90 -23.28
C TYR A 63 1.65 -15.65 -24.65
N LEU A 64 2.22 -16.70 -25.24
CA LEU A 64 2.89 -16.66 -26.55
C LEU A 64 3.96 -15.54 -26.64
N ASP A 65 4.83 -15.47 -25.63
CA ASP A 65 5.89 -14.47 -25.50
C ASP A 65 5.37 -13.01 -25.42
N ARG A 66 4.12 -12.82 -24.99
CA ARG A 66 3.50 -11.51 -24.76
C ARG A 66 2.87 -11.46 -23.37
N PHE A 67 2.95 -10.29 -22.75
CA PHE A 67 2.23 -10.03 -21.50
C PHE A 67 0.80 -9.60 -21.79
N VAL A 68 -0.14 -10.28 -21.16
CA VAL A 68 -1.55 -9.89 -21.11
C VAL A 68 -1.86 -9.44 -19.69
N TYR A 69 -2.50 -8.29 -19.56
CA TYR A 69 -2.86 -7.65 -18.31
C TYR A 69 -4.36 -7.87 -18.05
N ILE A 70 -4.70 -8.37 -16.87
CA ILE A 70 -6.07 -8.66 -16.47
C ILE A 70 -6.37 -7.90 -15.18
N ALA A 71 -7.26 -6.92 -15.25
CA ALA A 71 -7.66 -6.09 -14.10
C ALA A 71 -9.18 -6.10 -13.90
N HIS A 72 -9.62 -5.73 -12.70
CA HIS A 72 -11.03 -5.62 -12.35
C HIS A 72 -11.38 -4.18 -12.00
N ILE A 73 -12.27 -3.55 -12.75
CA ILE A 73 -12.78 -2.21 -12.37
C ILE A 73 -14.04 -2.29 -11.49
N GLU A 74 -14.32 -1.21 -10.73
CA GLU A 74 -15.47 -1.10 -9.82
C GLU A 74 -16.80 -1.01 -10.61
N CYS A 75 -17.25 -2.10 -11.24
CA CYS A 75 -18.62 -2.22 -11.78
C CYS A 75 -19.15 -3.66 -11.79
N GLU A 76 -20.40 -3.88 -12.21
CA GLU A 76 -21.07 -5.20 -12.31
C GLU A 76 -20.47 -6.07 -13.45
N ASN A 77 -19.22 -6.50 -13.29
CA ASN A 77 -18.39 -7.31 -14.20
C ASN A 77 -17.63 -6.57 -15.32
N PRO A 78 -16.59 -5.80 -14.99
CA PRO A 78 -15.63 -5.37 -15.99
C PRO A 78 -14.27 -6.05 -15.72
N VAL A 79 -14.08 -7.23 -16.29
CA VAL A 79 -12.73 -7.75 -16.46
C VAL A 79 -12.13 -7.01 -17.65
N LEU A 80 -11.12 -6.19 -17.41
CA LEU A 80 -10.34 -5.58 -18.47
C LEU A 80 -9.20 -6.53 -18.84
N ILE A 81 -9.17 -6.98 -20.08
CA ILE A 81 -8.06 -7.75 -20.64
C ILE A 81 -7.41 -6.89 -21.71
N SER A 82 -6.12 -6.62 -21.56
CA SER A 82 -5.37 -5.74 -22.46
C SER A 82 -3.99 -6.34 -22.76
N GLU A 83 -3.52 -6.21 -24.00
CA GLU A 83 -2.11 -6.41 -24.35
C GLU A 83 -1.27 -5.16 -24.08
N GLU A 84 -1.92 -3.99 -24.04
CA GLU A 84 -1.29 -2.74 -23.63
C GLU A 84 -1.18 -2.69 -22.11
N ARG A 85 -0.02 -2.24 -21.63
CA ARG A 85 0.23 -2.04 -20.21
C ARG A 85 -0.76 -1.01 -19.67
N LEU A 86 -1.43 -1.35 -18.57
CA LEU A 86 -2.44 -0.48 -17.97
C LEU A 86 -1.81 0.90 -17.65
N PRO A 87 -2.37 2.01 -18.18
CA PRO A 87 -1.68 3.30 -18.29
C PRO A 87 -1.35 4.00 -16.95
N ALA A 88 -1.83 3.47 -15.82
CA ALA A 88 -1.74 4.11 -14.52
C ALA A 88 -0.91 3.36 -13.46
N VAL A 89 -0.37 2.17 -13.73
CA VAL A 89 0.11 1.33 -12.62
C VAL A 89 1.47 0.69 -12.86
N ARG A 90 2.51 1.30 -12.31
CA ARG A 90 3.78 0.60 -12.08
C ARG A 90 3.55 -0.39 -10.93
N SER A 91 4.07 -1.60 -11.05
CA SER A 91 4.17 -2.53 -9.91
C SER A 91 4.97 -1.84 -8.82
N THR A 92 4.28 -1.42 -7.75
CA THR A 92 4.82 -0.49 -6.75
C THR A 92 5.17 -1.20 -5.46
N TYR A 93 4.51 -2.31 -5.13
CA TYR A 93 4.67 -2.97 -3.83
C TYR A 93 5.15 -4.41 -3.94
N ALA A 94 4.49 -5.21 -4.77
CA ALA A 94 4.82 -6.62 -4.90
C ALA A 94 4.39 -7.14 -6.27
N ILE A 95 5.14 -8.13 -6.75
CA ILE A 95 4.73 -9.06 -7.79
C ILE A 95 4.86 -10.43 -7.18
N PHE A 96 3.81 -11.25 -7.21
CA PHE A 96 3.88 -12.59 -6.62
C PHE A 96 3.06 -13.62 -7.38
N ASN A 97 3.49 -14.87 -7.28
CA ASN A 97 2.73 -16.05 -7.65
C ASN A 97 2.74 -17.03 -6.45
N MET A 98 2.25 -18.26 -6.61
CA MET A 98 2.22 -19.22 -5.50
C MET A 98 3.61 -19.68 -5.01
N ALA A 99 4.68 -19.43 -5.76
CA ALA A 99 6.04 -19.89 -5.46
C ALA A 99 6.97 -18.76 -5.01
N GLU A 100 6.79 -17.54 -5.53
CA GLU A 100 7.73 -16.45 -5.36
C GLU A 100 7.01 -15.13 -5.07
N ILE A 101 7.59 -14.32 -4.17
CA ILE A 101 7.14 -12.96 -3.86
C ILE A 101 8.31 -12.01 -4.11
N ASN A 102 8.19 -11.14 -5.11
CA ASN A 102 9.14 -10.09 -5.40
C ASN A 102 8.64 -8.76 -4.83
N TRP A 103 9.13 -8.43 -3.63
CA TRP A 103 8.83 -7.17 -2.95
C TRP A 103 9.54 -5.99 -3.61
N LYS A 104 8.83 -4.86 -3.69
CA LYS A 104 9.35 -3.58 -4.19
C LYS A 104 9.35 -2.54 -3.08
N PRO A 105 10.31 -2.62 -2.14
CA PRO A 105 10.29 -1.81 -0.92
C PRO A 105 10.46 -0.31 -1.18
N LEU A 106 11.06 0.08 -2.31
CA LEU A 106 11.22 1.48 -2.67
C LEU A 106 9.87 2.22 -2.76
N GLY A 107 8.82 1.57 -3.29
CA GLY A 107 7.49 2.16 -3.37
C GLY A 107 6.89 2.42 -1.99
N LEU A 108 7.00 1.43 -1.09
CA LEU A 108 6.59 1.56 0.31
C LEU A 108 7.35 2.68 1.02
N ILE A 109 8.68 2.73 0.89
CA ILE A 109 9.53 3.73 1.52
C ILE A 109 9.13 5.14 1.05
N ILE A 110 8.95 5.35 -0.26
CA ILE A 110 8.58 6.65 -0.82
C ILE A 110 7.22 7.11 -0.26
N GLN A 111 6.22 6.23 -0.21
CA GLN A 111 4.91 6.60 0.33
C GLN A 111 4.94 6.89 1.82
N GLY A 112 5.60 6.05 2.60
CA GLY A 112 5.78 6.32 4.03
C GLY A 112 6.50 7.65 4.27
N ALA A 113 7.51 7.97 3.45
CA ALA A 113 8.16 9.28 3.50
C ALA A 113 7.19 10.42 3.19
N MET A 114 6.35 10.31 2.16
CA MET A 114 5.36 11.33 1.82
C MET A 114 4.36 11.57 2.96
N ILE A 115 3.80 10.50 3.55
CA ILE A 115 2.88 10.59 4.69
C ILE A 115 3.59 11.25 5.86
N PHE A 116 4.81 10.80 6.17
CA PHE A 116 5.62 11.38 7.24
C PHE A 116 5.87 12.87 7.03
N PHE A 117 6.33 13.29 5.85
CA PHE A 117 6.58 14.70 5.54
C PHE A 117 5.30 15.53 5.64
N TYR A 118 4.16 15.00 5.20
CA TYR A 118 2.88 15.67 5.32
C TYR A 118 2.48 15.87 6.79
N THR A 119 2.50 14.81 7.59
CA THR A 119 2.20 14.88 9.03
C THR A 119 3.16 15.82 9.75
N PHE A 120 4.45 15.75 9.44
CA PHE A 120 5.48 16.63 9.99
C PHE A 120 5.20 18.10 9.66
N LEU A 121 4.87 18.41 8.41
CA LEU A 121 4.54 19.76 7.97
C LEU A 121 3.29 20.31 8.65
N VAL A 122 2.23 19.50 8.76
CA VAL A 122 0.99 19.88 9.47
C VAL A 122 1.27 20.19 10.94
N LEU A 123 2.05 19.35 11.61
CA LEU A 123 2.45 19.56 13.01
C LEU A 123 3.30 20.83 13.17
N LEU A 124 4.25 21.06 12.26
CA LEU A 124 5.09 22.26 12.25
C LEU A 124 4.29 23.54 12.01
N LEU A 125 3.34 23.52 11.08
CA LEU A 125 2.44 24.64 10.80
C LEU A 125 1.52 24.92 11.98
N ALA A 126 0.91 23.88 12.57
CA ALA A 126 0.09 24.02 13.76
C ALA A 126 0.88 24.63 14.92
N GLN A 127 2.12 24.18 15.13
CA GLN A 127 3.03 24.77 16.11
C GLN A 127 3.29 26.25 15.80
N THR A 128 3.62 26.59 14.56
CA THR A 128 3.95 27.97 14.15
C THR A 128 2.77 28.92 14.34
N ILE A 129 1.56 28.53 13.92
CA ILE A 129 0.33 29.32 14.10
C ILE A 129 0.04 29.53 15.59
N TYR A 130 0.20 28.48 16.40
CA TYR A 130 -0.05 28.53 17.83
C TYR A 130 0.96 29.43 18.56
N VAL A 131 2.27 29.32 18.27
CA VAL A 131 3.31 30.24 18.79
C VAL A 131 2.96 31.69 18.49
N ASN A 132 2.62 31.99 17.23
CA ASN A 132 2.35 33.34 16.78
C ASN A 132 1.08 33.95 17.41
N ARG A 133 0.10 33.13 17.80
CA ARG A 133 -1.10 33.59 18.55
C ARG A 133 -0.84 33.81 20.05
N LEU A 134 0.19 33.18 20.61
CA LEU A 134 0.48 33.21 22.06
C LEU A 134 1.51 34.26 22.47
N HIS A 135 2.13 34.98 21.52
CA HIS A 135 2.96 36.14 21.81
C HIS A 135 2.23 37.29 22.54
N GLU A 136 0.90 37.19 22.71
CA GLU A 136 0.09 38.15 23.47
C GLU A 136 -0.15 37.76 24.96
N ALA A 137 0.34 36.60 25.45
CA ALA A 137 0.05 36.10 26.81
C ALA A 137 1.31 35.82 27.68
N PRO A 138 1.25 35.95 29.02
CA PRO A 138 2.41 35.84 29.91
C PRO A 138 2.99 34.41 30.00
N ILE A 139 4.32 34.31 30.04
CA ILE A 139 5.14 33.36 29.25
C ILE A 139 5.51 32.01 29.95
N ASN A 140 5.11 31.71 31.18
CA ASN A 140 5.72 30.55 31.88
C ASN A 140 5.16 29.16 31.49
N TYR A 141 3.84 28.95 31.50
CA TYR A 141 3.25 27.61 31.23
C TYR A 141 3.33 27.17 29.77
N ILE A 142 3.33 28.14 28.86
CA ILE A 142 3.30 27.90 27.41
C ILE A 142 4.67 27.42 26.92
N SER A 143 5.76 27.92 27.49
CA SER A 143 7.12 27.51 27.12
C SER A 143 7.43 26.05 27.45
N GLU A 144 6.90 25.51 28.54
CA GLU A 144 7.04 24.10 28.92
C GLU A 144 6.29 23.18 27.94
N ILE A 145 5.07 23.54 27.55
CA ILE A 145 4.27 22.80 26.55
C ILE A 145 5.02 22.74 25.19
N PHE A 146 5.72 23.81 24.81
CA PHE A 146 6.58 23.80 23.62
C PHE A 146 7.79 22.89 23.74
N GLY A 147 8.36 22.76 24.93
CA GLY A 147 9.36 21.74 25.24
C GLY A 147 8.83 20.35 24.92
N TYR A 148 7.64 20.00 25.40
CA TYR A 148 6.99 18.71 25.14
C TYR A 148 6.73 18.45 23.65
N PHE A 149 6.28 19.45 22.89
CA PHE A 149 6.02 19.29 21.46
C PHE A 149 7.30 18.97 20.65
N ARG A 150 8.43 19.57 21.03
CA ARG A 150 9.74 19.25 20.42
C ARG A 150 10.11 17.78 20.62
N TYR A 151 9.84 17.22 21.80
CA TYR A 151 10.08 15.79 22.06
C TYR A 151 9.13 14.89 21.26
N ILE A 152 7.87 15.28 21.06
CA ILE A 152 6.94 14.57 20.17
C ILE A 152 7.47 14.56 18.73
N MET A 153 7.96 15.69 18.23
CA MET A 153 8.57 15.74 16.90
C MET A 153 9.81 14.83 16.78
N TYR A 154 10.70 14.84 17.78
CA TYR A 154 11.85 13.93 17.80
C TYR A 154 11.45 12.46 17.85
N MET A 155 10.42 12.12 18.61
CA MET A 155 9.88 10.77 18.67
C MET A 155 9.33 10.33 17.31
N ILE A 156 8.56 11.19 16.64
CA ILE A 156 8.02 10.94 15.30
C ILE A 156 9.16 10.70 14.29
N ILE A 157 10.19 11.56 14.29
CA ILE A 157 11.38 11.40 13.45
C ILE A 157 12.08 10.06 13.74
N MET A 158 12.31 9.72 15.00
CA MET A 158 12.97 8.47 15.39
C MET A 158 12.18 7.24 14.95
N ILE A 159 10.86 7.23 15.15
CA ILE A 159 9.99 6.14 14.71
C ILE A 159 10.09 5.97 13.18
N PHE A 160 10.08 7.06 12.42
CA PHE A 160 10.22 7.02 10.98
C PHE A 160 11.59 6.48 10.53
N LEU A 161 12.68 6.94 11.14
CA LEU A 161 14.03 6.44 10.84
C LEU A 161 14.16 4.95 11.14
N VAL A 162 13.61 4.48 12.26
CA VAL A 162 13.59 3.05 12.62
C VAL A 162 12.76 2.26 11.61
N TRP A 163 11.60 2.77 11.19
CA TRP A 163 10.76 2.12 10.19
C TRP A 163 11.46 2.00 8.82
N VAL A 164 12.08 3.08 8.33
CA VAL A 164 12.88 3.06 7.09
C VAL A 164 14.05 2.09 7.21
N PHE A 165 14.76 2.08 8.34
CA PHE A 165 15.85 1.15 8.58
C PHE A 165 15.38 -0.31 8.53
N ILE A 166 14.25 -0.64 9.16
CA ILE A 166 13.66 -1.98 9.10
C ILE A 166 13.32 -2.36 7.65
N LEU A 167 12.71 -1.47 6.86
CA LEU A 167 12.39 -1.76 5.46
C LEU A 167 13.64 -2.00 4.60
N LEU A 168 14.70 -1.21 4.80
CA LEU A 168 15.97 -1.39 4.11
C LEU A 168 16.65 -2.70 4.52
N LEU A 169 16.61 -3.04 5.81
CA LEU A 169 17.15 -4.29 6.33
C LEU A 169 16.42 -5.50 5.73
N VAL A 170 15.09 -5.47 5.73
CA VAL A 170 14.25 -6.52 5.12
C VAL A 170 14.59 -6.67 3.65
N ASN A 171 14.67 -5.56 2.90
CA ASN A 171 15.07 -5.60 1.49
C ASN A 171 16.45 -6.24 1.28
N TYR A 172 17.44 -5.82 2.07
CA TYR A 172 18.80 -6.36 2.00
C TYR A 172 18.83 -7.88 2.24
N LEU A 173 18.12 -8.35 3.26
CA LEU A 173 18.03 -9.78 3.59
C LEU A 173 17.39 -10.59 2.45
N PHE A 174 16.36 -10.05 1.78
CA PHE A 174 15.73 -10.71 0.62
C PHE A 174 16.56 -10.66 -0.66
N THR A 175 17.51 -9.71 -0.79
CA THR A 175 18.34 -9.58 -2.00
C THR A 175 19.56 -10.53 -1.97
N ILE A 176 19.92 -11.07 -0.81
CA ILE A 176 21.11 -11.93 -0.63
C ILE A 176 20.79 -13.43 -0.69
N GLN A 177 19.51 -13.80 -0.61
CA GLN A 177 19.04 -15.17 -0.82
C GLN A 177 18.96 -15.50 -2.31
#